data_AF-A0A842YI90-F1
#
_entry.id   AF-A0A842YI90-F1
#
_cell.length_a   1.000
_cell.length_b   1.000
_cell.length_c   1.000
_cell.angle_alpha   90.00
_cell.angle_beta   90.00
_cell.angle_gamma   90.00
#
_symmetry.space_group_name_H-M   'P 1'
#
loop_
_entity.id
_entity.type
_entity.pdbx_description
1 polymer ?
#
loop_
_entity_poly.entity_id
_entity_poly.type
_entity_poly.pdbx_seq_one_letter_code
_entity_poly.pdbx_strand_id
1 'polypeptide(L)'
;MTGKLVRIRKTTMGMKKEFPTEDYDFGIAIQPEDCEDAIVRILHCSPSLKEGDSVARGDVIGSTIRSRYFNYWTGPHYHIELMRLDSFPRSTRSYQLTLPFRFESKKIEELPSSVEFLIDTVSEDFIAGYPKGLSHTTIDGYTGLSGICNGKDVVGILDGGLSHYKHGGVIGHTNSIEGSIIGLQEVPVGTIERSLTGSSFFLRNPSLSSSLDGKELRGLSCFIYPKHYVKHGIPRLLLIPKSYGEFVGQFSEGDMCQLRIDSANNTIKAE
;
A
#
# COMPACT_ATOMS: atom_id res chain seq x y z
N MET A 1 8.91 14.92 -21.58
CA MET A 1 7.93 15.61 -20.71
C MET A 1 8.71 16.28 -19.60
N THR A 2 8.52 17.58 -19.51
CA THR A 2 9.20 18.54 -18.64
C THR A 2 8.15 19.27 -17.82
N GLY A 3 8.56 19.84 -16.70
CA GLY A 3 7.69 20.63 -15.84
C GLY A 3 8.48 21.64 -15.03
N LYS A 4 7.77 22.60 -14.45
CA LYS A 4 8.34 23.65 -13.62
C LYS A 4 7.87 23.50 -12.18
N LEU A 5 8.78 23.63 -11.22
CA LEU A 5 8.40 23.73 -9.81
C LEU A 5 7.76 25.10 -9.59
N VAL A 6 6.46 25.12 -9.37
CA VAL A 6 5.69 26.36 -9.19
C VAL A 6 5.42 26.67 -7.73
N ARG A 7 5.59 25.69 -6.83
CA ARG A 7 5.39 25.89 -5.39
C ARG A 7 6.08 24.86 -4.53
N ILE A 8 6.63 25.29 -3.40
CA ILE A 8 7.12 24.46 -2.31
C ILE A 8 6.54 25.00 -1.01
N ARG A 9 5.85 24.15 -0.26
CA ARG A 9 5.32 24.47 1.07
C ARG A 9 5.98 23.59 2.11
N LYS A 10 6.80 24.20 2.96
CA LYS A 10 7.34 23.57 4.17
C LYS A 10 6.33 23.72 5.31
N THR A 11 6.11 22.67 6.09
CA THR A 11 5.17 22.69 7.23
C THR A 11 5.81 21.99 8.42
N THR A 12 5.87 22.68 9.57
CA THR A 12 6.33 22.10 10.83
C THR A 12 5.31 21.08 11.32
N MET A 13 5.79 19.90 11.70
CA MET A 13 4.93 18.83 12.20
C MET A 13 4.79 18.89 13.72
N GLY A 14 3.72 18.25 14.21
CA GLY A 14 3.39 18.22 15.64
C GLY A 14 4.34 17.38 16.49
N MET A 15 3.78 16.78 17.55
CA MET A 15 4.56 16.03 18.55
C MET A 15 5.43 14.93 17.94
N LYS A 16 6.66 14.80 18.45
CA LYS A 16 7.57 13.72 18.10
C LYS A 16 6.91 12.37 18.36
N LYS A 17 7.16 11.42 17.46
CA LYS A 17 6.73 10.03 17.57
C LYS A 17 7.79 9.19 18.29
N GLU A 18 7.40 8.00 18.72
CA GLU A 18 8.29 7.00 19.34
C GLU A 18 9.30 6.38 18.35
N PHE A 19 9.13 6.64 17.04
CA PHE A 19 9.99 6.19 15.96
C PHE A 19 10.64 7.38 15.24
N PRO A 20 11.75 7.18 14.51
CA PRO A 20 12.46 8.25 13.81
C PRO A 20 11.54 9.02 12.85
N THR A 21 11.48 10.34 12.99
CA THR A 21 10.68 11.23 12.13
C THR A 21 11.40 12.55 11.92
N GLU A 22 11.12 13.20 10.80
CA GLU A 22 11.60 14.55 10.53
C GLU A 22 10.84 15.61 11.35
N ASP A 23 11.34 16.85 11.36
CA ASP A 23 10.66 17.99 11.99
C ASP A 23 9.66 18.68 11.03
N TYR A 24 9.85 18.50 9.73
CA TYR A 24 9.09 19.19 8.69
C TYR A 24 8.54 18.22 7.65
N ASP A 25 7.33 18.49 7.20
CA ASP A 25 6.75 17.92 5.99
C ASP A 25 6.79 18.96 4.85
N PHE A 26 6.66 18.48 3.62
CA PHE A 26 6.74 19.32 2.43
C PHE A 26 5.65 18.94 1.45
N GLY A 27 5.06 19.96 0.82
CA GLY A 27 4.30 19.80 -0.41
C GLY A 27 5.02 20.51 -1.55
N ILE A 28 5.20 19.81 -2.66
CA ILE A 28 5.86 20.31 -3.88
C ILE A 28 4.83 20.30 -4.99
N ALA A 29 4.72 21.38 -5.77
CA ALA A 29 3.89 21.46 -6.96
C ALA A 29 4.76 21.57 -8.20
N ILE A 30 4.65 20.61 -9.10
CA ILE A 30 5.24 20.65 -10.43
C ILE A 30 4.11 20.89 -11.44
N GLN A 31 4.21 21.98 -12.20
CA GLN A 31 3.31 22.25 -13.32
C GLN A 31 3.94 21.67 -14.59
N PRO A 32 3.29 20.71 -15.27
CA PRO A 32 3.75 20.23 -16.57
C PRO A 32 3.75 21.36 -17.61
N GLU A 33 4.74 21.41 -18.51
CA GLU A 33 4.82 22.47 -19.52
C GLU A 33 3.63 22.46 -20.49
N ASP A 34 3.10 21.28 -20.81
CA ASP A 34 1.97 21.11 -21.72
C ASP A 34 0.58 21.23 -21.02
N CYS A 35 0.54 21.67 -19.75
CA CYS A 35 -0.70 21.74 -18.98
C CYS A 35 -0.69 22.92 -17.98
N GLU A 36 -1.38 24.00 -18.35
CA GLU A 36 -1.38 25.24 -17.59
C GLU A 36 -2.30 25.21 -16.35
N ASP A 37 -3.32 24.36 -16.31
CA ASP A 37 -4.36 24.38 -15.28
C ASP A 37 -4.23 23.29 -14.20
N ALA A 38 -3.26 22.37 -14.35
CA ALA A 38 -3.02 21.28 -13.41
C ALA A 38 -1.58 21.27 -12.86
N ILE A 39 -1.44 20.60 -11.71
CA ILE A 39 -0.17 20.33 -11.06
C ILE A 39 -0.08 18.86 -10.66
N VAL A 40 1.15 18.37 -10.62
CA VAL A 40 1.55 17.18 -9.86
C VAL A 40 1.96 17.66 -8.47
N ARG A 41 1.15 17.32 -7.45
CA ARG A 41 1.47 17.58 -6.05
C ARG A 41 2.18 16.37 -5.46
N ILE A 42 3.35 16.59 -4.88
CA ILE A 42 4.17 15.57 -4.23
C ILE A 42 4.29 15.93 -2.75
N LEU A 43 3.95 15.01 -1.85
CA LEU A 43 4.11 15.16 -0.40
C LEU A 43 5.18 14.21 0.14
N HIS A 44 5.61 14.45 1.39
CA HIS A 44 6.55 13.61 2.13
C HIS A 44 7.93 13.48 1.45
N CYS A 45 8.37 14.57 0.82
CA CYS A 45 9.67 14.68 0.18
C CYS A 45 10.37 15.99 0.56
N SER A 46 11.57 15.92 1.14
CA SER A 46 12.43 17.07 1.30
C SER A 46 13.03 17.46 -0.07
N PRO A 47 12.68 18.63 -0.62
CA PRO A 47 13.10 19.02 -1.97
C PRO A 47 14.59 19.35 -2.03
N SER A 48 15.27 18.91 -3.10
CA SER A 48 16.62 19.37 -3.47
C SER A 48 16.60 20.56 -4.44
N LEU A 49 15.41 20.91 -4.94
CA LEU A 49 15.15 21.96 -5.93
C LEU A 49 14.43 23.16 -5.31
N LYS A 50 14.37 24.28 -6.04
CA LYS A 50 13.71 25.53 -5.65
C LYS A 50 12.52 25.84 -6.56
N GLU A 51 11.62 26.69 -6.08
CA GLU A 51 10.58 27.26 -6.92
C GLU A 51 11.21 28.02 -8.11
N GLY A 52 10.70 27.77 -9.31
CA GLY A 52 11.23 28.29 -10.56
C GLY A 52 12.07 27.28 -11.35
N ASP A 53 12.61 26.24 -10.70
CA ASP A 53 13.43 25.22 -11.35
C ASP A 53 12.61 24.37 -12.33
N SER A 54 13.23 24.01 -13.45
CA SER A 54 12.68 23.04 -14.41
C SER A 54 13.14 21.63 -14.07
N VAL A 55 12.27 20.66 -14.33
CA VAL A 55 12.55 19.22 -14.17
C VAL A 55 12.13 18.45 -15.41
N ALA A 56 12.90 17.44 -15.74
CA ALA A 56 12.61 16.43 -16.74
C ALA A 56 12.39 15.06 -16.10
N ARG A 57 11.86 14.12 -16.87
CA ARG A 57 11.73 12.71 -16.44
C ARG A 57 13.10 12.16 -16.04
N GLY A 58 13.19 11.63 -14.82
CA GLY A 58 14.41 11.03 -14.27
C GLY A 58 15.20 11.97 -13.36
N ASP A 59 14.87 13.26 -13.33
CA ASP A 59 15.53 14.21 -12.45
C ASP A 59 15.19 13.95 -10.97
N VAL A 60 16.16 14.23 -10.12
CA VAL A 60 16.02 14.10 -8.66
C VAL A 60 15.27 15.32 -8.13
N ILE A 61 14.07 15.09 -7.60
CA ILE A 61 13.22 16.13 -7.00
C ILE A 61 13.60 16.38 -5.52
N GLY A 62 14.09 15.35 -4.84
CA GLY A 62 14.43 15.39 -3.43
C GLY A 62 14.58 14.00 -2.83
N SER A 63 14.43 13.91 -1.52
CA SER A 63 14.50 12.65 -0.76
C SER A 63 13.23 12.44 0.06
N THR A 64 12.70 11.22 0.05
CA THR A 64 11.54 10.85 0.87
C THR A 64 11.85 11.05 2.35
N ILE A 65 10.87 11.56 3.08
CA ILE A 65 10.98 11.78 4.53
C ILE A 65 9.96 10.94 5.28
N ARG A 66 10.22 10.72 6.56
CA ARG A 66 9.30 10.04 7.47
C ARG A 66 8.46 11.06 8.24
N SER A 67 7.20 11.20 7.84
CA SER A 67 6.27 12.18 8.39
C SER A 67 5.64 11.73 9.72
N ARG A 68 5.43 12.68 10.64
CA ARG A 68 4.75 12.46 11.94
C ARG A 68 3.25 12.26 11.81
N TYR A 69 2.68 12.49 10.63
CA TYR A 69 1.26 12.21 10.38
C TYR A 69 0.96 10.71 10.29
N PHE A 70 1.99 9.87 10.14
CA PHE A 70 1.83 8.43 9.99
C PHE A 70 2.20 7.65 11.25
N ASN A 71 2.01 6.34 11.16
CA ASN A 71 2.47 5.34 12.13
C ASN A 71 3.78 4.70 11.65
N TYR A 72 4.44 3.94 12.52
CA TYR A 72 5.77 3.41 12.21
C TYR A 72 5.78 2.46 11.00
N TRP A 73 4.69 1.76 10.73
CA TRP A 73 4.56 0.87 9.57
C TRP A 73 4.44 1.60 8.22
N THR A 74 4.32 2.91 8.23
CA THR A 74 4.39 3.73 7.01
C THR A 74 5.82 4.23 6.83
N GLY A 75 6.58 3.52 6.00
CA GLY A 75 7.94 3.93 5.62
C GLY A 75 7.96 5.23 4.80
N PRO A 76 9.16 5.81 4.58
CA PRO A 76 9.34 6.94 3.67
C PRO A 76 8.81 6.62 2.28
N HIS A 77 7.94 7.49 1.74
CA HIS A 77 7.31 7.29 0.44
C HIS A 77 6.94 8.64 -0.18
N TYR A 78 6.64 8.63 -1.47
CA TYR A 78 6.01 9.76 -2.15
C TYR A 78 4.49 9.59 -2.13
N HIS A 79 3.76 10.58 -1.64
CA HIS A 79 2.32 10.69 -1.92
C HIS A 79 2.13 11.65 -3.10
N ILE A 80 1.60 11.14 -4.20
CA ILE A 80 1.49 11.88 -5.46
C ILE A 80 0.02 12.05 -5.83
N GLU A 81 -0.35 13.27 -6.19
CA GLU A 81 -1.69 13.62 -6.64
C GLU A 81 -1.64 14.49 -7.88
N LEU A 82 -2.59 14.29 -8.78
CA LEU A 82 -2.89 15.21 -9.87
C LEU A 82 -4.05 16.09 -9.42
N MET A 83 -3.92 17.41 -9.55
CA MET A 83 -4.99 18.35 -9.16
C MET A 83 -4.91 19.67 -9.90
N ARG A 84 -5.97 20.47 -9.80
CA ARG A 84 -5.98 21.85 -10.32
C ARG A 84 -4.89 22.70 -9.65
N LEU A 85 -4.30 23.63 -10.40
CA LEU A 85 -3.26 24.56 -9.94
C LEU A 85 -3.69 25.35 -8.68
N ASP A 86 -4.94 25.79 -8.64
CA ASP A 86 -5.55 26.55 -7.53
C ASP A 86 -5.86 25.71 -6.26
N SER A 87 -5.61 24.40 -6.31
CA SER A 87 -6.04 23.44 -5.30
C SER A 87 -4.91 22.90 -4.43
N PHE A 88 -3.68 23.38 -4.64
CA PHE A 88 -2.48 22.97 -3.90
C PHE A 88 -2.64 22.76 -2.38
N PRO A 89 -3.35 23.61 -1.60
CA PRO A 89 -3.50 23.37 -0.16
C PRO A 89 -4.57 22.33 0.23
N ARG A 90 -5.39 21.83 -0.71
CA ARG A 90 -6.58 21.00 -0.44
C ARG A 90 -6.42 19.58 -1.01
N SER A 91 -6.19 18.60 -0.15
CA SER A 91 -6.09 17.17 -0.55
C SER A 91 -7.38 16.60 -1.15
N THR A 92 -8.55 17.12 -0.79
CA THR A 92 -9.85 16.61 -1.25
C THR A 92 -10.22 17.01 -2.69
N ARG A 93 -9.31 17.65 -3.43
CA ARG A 93 -9.55 18.21 -4.77
C ARG A 93 -8.68 17.55 -5.85
N SER A 94 -8.07 16.41 -5.56
CA SER A 94 -7.35 15.61 -6.55
C SER A 94 -8.28 15.05 -7.62
N TYR A 95 -7.78 14.93 -8.85
CA TYR A 95 -8.44 14.17 -9.89
C TYR A 95 -8.48 12.70 -9.51
N GLN A 96 -9.61 12.05 -9.79
CA GLN A 96 -9.73 10.61 -9.62
C GLN A 96 -8.93 9.91 -10.72
N LEU A 97 -8.08 8.95 -10.34
CA LEU A 97 -7.35 8.14 -11.30
C LEU A 97 -8.29 7.12 -11.96
N THR A 98 -8.18 7.01 -13.27
CA THR A 98 -8.78 5.93 -14.06
C THR A 98 -7.70 4.91 -14.36
N LEU A 99 -7.90 3.68 -13.89
CA LEU A 99 -6.93 2.62 -14.10
C LEU A 99 -7.31 1.81 -15.36
N PRO A 100 -6.40 1.62 -16.32
CA PRO A 100 -6.68 0.90 -17.57
C PRO A 100 -6.60 -0.63 -17.38
N PHE A 101 -6.77 -1.12 -16.16
CA PHE A 101 -6.58 -2.53 -15.81
C PHE A 101 -7.91 -3.27 -15.79
N ARG A 102 -7.92 -4.48 -16.36
CA ARG A 102 -9.03 -5.42 -16.28
C ARG A 102 -8.48 -6.81 -16.02
N PHE A 103 -9.07 -7.49 -15.06
CA PHE A 103 -8.79 -8.88 -14.76
C PHE A 103 -10.01 -9.73 -15.06
N GLU A 104 -9.80 -10.81 -15.80
CA GLU A 104 -10.84 -11.82 -16.01
C GLU A 104 -10.79 -12.80 -14.84
N SER A 105 -11.92 -12.94 -14.13
CA SER A 105 -12.00 -13.76 -12.93
C SER A 105 -11.57 -15.20 -13.20
N LYS A 106 -10.78 -15.76 -12.28
CA LYS A 106 -10.28 -17.15 -12.36
C LYS A 106 -10.61 -17.89 -11.09
N LYS A 107 -11.14 -19.10 -11.24
CA LYS A 107 -11.35 -20.01 -10.11
C LYS A 107 -10.04 -20.64 -9.68
N ILE A 108 -9.83 -20.72 -8.37
CA ILE A 108 -8.77 -21.51 -7.76
C ILE A 108 -9.36 -22.79 -7.16
N GLU A 109 -8.68 -23.91 -7.40
CA GLU A 109 -9.17 -25.24 -7.00
C GLU A 109 -8.82 -25.54 -5.54
N GLU A 110 -7.58 -25.24 -5.13
CA GLU A 110 -7.06 -25.49 -3.80
C GLU A 110 -6.32 -24.27 -3.24
N LEU A 111 -6.56 -23.99 -1.97
CA LEU A 111 -5.83 -23.00 -1.17
C LEU A 111 -5.07 -23.76 -0.09
N PRO A 112 -3.73 -23.63 -0.01
CA PRO A 112 -2.96 -24.23 1.07
C PRO A 112 -3.45 -23.73 2.42
N SER A 113 -3.60 -24.66 3.38
CA SER A 113 -4.03 -24.36 4.75
C SER A 113 -2.94 -23.74 5.61
N SER A 114 -1.68 -23.78 5.15
CA SER A 114 -0.53 -23.19 5.83
C SER A 114 0.29 -22.38 4.84
N VAL A 115 0.81 -21.24 5.30
CA VAL A 115 1.66 -20.36 4.50
C VAL A 115 3.07 -20.42 5.08
N GLU A 116 4.04 -20.89 4.30
CA GLU A 116 5.45 -20.72 4.66
C GLU A 116 5.86 -19.30 4.30
N PHE A 117 6.64 -18.64 5.15
CA PHE A 117 7.08 -17.28 4.97
C PHE A 117 8.60 -17.22 5.01
N LEU A 118 9.22 -16.98 3.85
CA LEU A 118 10.65 -16.75 3.76
C LEU A 118 10.94 -15.30 4.09
N ILE A 119 11.63 -15.05 5.21
CA ILE A 119 12.03 -13.71 5.62
C ILE A 119 13.15 -13.20 4.70
N ASP A 120 12.96 -11.99 4.19
CA ASP A 120 13.91 -11.28 3.33
C ASP A 120 14.54 -10.09 4.05
N THR A 121 13.79 -9.42 4.92
CA THR A 121 14.26 -8.27 5.68
C THR A 121 13.56 -8.24 7.03
N VAL A 122 14.33 -7.98 8.09
CA VAL A 122 13.80 -7.66 9.42
C VAL A 122 14.22 -6.23 9.73
N SER A 123 13.25 -5.36 10.00
CA SER A 123 13.49 -3.97 10.41
C SER A 123 12.72 -3.66 11.68
N GLU A 124 12.97 -2.48 12.24
CA GLU A 124 12.18 -1.96 13.34
C GLU A 124 10.71 -1.69 12.94
N ASP A 125 10.45 -1.45 11.66
CA ASP A 125 9.13 -1.07 11.15
C ASP A 125 8.25 -2.29 10.80
N PHE A 126 8.87 -3.32 10.23
CA PHE A 126 8.21 -4.49 9.66
C PHE A 126 9.19 -5.66 9.42
N ILE A 127 8.62 -6.85 9.23
CA ILE A 127 9.28 -7.95 8.50
C ILE A 127 8.77 -7.92 7.06
N ALA A 128 9.66 -8.05 6.08
CA ALA A 128 9.27 -8.26 4.69
C ALA A 128 9.78 -9.61 4.22
N GLY A 129 8.97 -10.29 3.40
CA GLY A 129 9.30 -11.62 2.94
C GLY A 129 8.31 -12.16 1.91
N TYR A 130 8.42 -13.45 1.64
CA TYR A 130 7.73 -14.11 0.53
C TYR A 130 6.81 -15.20 1.08
N PRO A 131 5.47 -15.00 1.02
CA PRO A 131 4.49 -15.94 1.55
C PRO A 131 4.19 -17.06 0.53
N LYS A 132 4.89 -18.19 0.64
CA LYS A 132 4.61 -19.38 -0.17
C LYS A 132 3.26 -19.98 0.23
N GLY A 133 2.40 -20.15 -0.76
CA GLY A 133 1.05 -20.69 -0.59
C GLY A 133 -0.05 -19.63 -0.60
N LEU A 134 0.28 -18.34 -0.51
CA LEU A 134 -0.69 -17.30 -0.82
C LEU A 134 -0.84 -17.15 -2.34
N SER A 135 -2.10 -17.05 -2.79
CA SER A 135 -2.41 -16.74 -4.18
C SER A 135 -1.94 -15.33 -4.52
N HIS A 136 -1.30 -15.18 -5.68
CA HIS A 136 -0.91 -13.90 -6.24
C HIS A 136 -1.43 -13.77 -7.68
N THR A 137 -1.68 -12.53 -8.08
CA THR A 137 -2.21 -12.19 -9.40
C THR A 137 -1.22 -11.29 -10.11
N THR A 138 -1.11 -11.45 -11.43
CA THR A 138 -0.36 -10.54 -12.30
C THR A 138 -1.31 -9.92 -13.32
N ILE A 139 -1.26 -8.60 -13.44
CA ILE A 139 -1.99 -7.83 -14.44
C ILE A 139 -0.97 -6.98 -15.18
N ASP A 140 -0.78 -7.30 -16.47
CA ASP A 140 0.22 -6.65 -17.32
C ASP A 140 1.64 -6.68 -16.71
N GLY A 141 2.18 -5.52 -16.31
CA GLY A 141 3.49 -5.36 -15.72
C GLY A 141 3.53 -5.44 -14.19
N TYR A 142 2.40 -5.68 -13.53
CA TYR A 142 2.25 -5.56 -12.08
C TYR A 142 1.76 -6.85 -11.43
N THR A 143 2.16 -7.08 -10.18
CA THR A 143 1.81 -8.28 -9.41
C THR A 143 1.63 -7.96 -7.93
N GLY A 144 0.80 -8.74 -7.25
CA GLY A 144 0.58 -8.66 -5.82
C GLY A 144 -0.30 -9.81 -5.36
N LEU A 145 -0.68 -9.81 -4.07
CA LEU A 145 -1.56 -10.84 -3.54
C LEU A 145 -2.94 -10.78 -4.22
N SER A 146 -3.56 -11.93 -4.41
CA SER A 146 -4.87 -12.03 -5.05
C SER A 146 -5.98 -11.56 -4.11
N GLY A 147 -6.89 -10.72 -4.60
CA GLY A 147 -8.20 -10.53 -3.99
C GLY A 147 -9.15 -11.64 -4.45
N ILE A 148 -9.89 -12.24 -3.53
CA ILE A 148 -10.80 -13.37 -3.80
C ILE A 148 -12.24 -13.01 -3.44
N CYS A 149 -13.17 -13.23 -4.36
CA CYS A 149 -14.62 -13.17 -4.18
C CYS A 149 -15.21 -14.58 -4.10
N ASN A 150 -16.41 -14.72 -3.53
CA ASN A 150 -17.19 -15.97 -3.51
C ASN A 150 -16.39 -17.20 -3.03
N GLY A 151 -15.42 -16.99 -2.15
CA GLY A 151 -14.52 -18.01 -1.61
C GLY A 151 -13.46 -18.58 -2.58
N LYS A 152 -13.65 -18.47 -3.90
CA LYS A 152 -12.75 -19.11 -4.90
C LYS A 152 -12.49 -18.32 -6.18
N ASP A 153 -13.15 -17.18 -6.37
CA ASP A 153 -13.00 -16.38 -7.58
C ASP A 153 -11.90 -15.34 -7.36
N VAL A 154 -10.71 -15.56 -7.93
CA VAL A 154 -9.68 -14.52 -7.99
C VAL A 154 -10.18 -13.40 -8.89
N VAL A 155 -10.20 -12.17 -8.38
CA VAL A 155 -10.81 -11.01 -9.06
C VAL A 155 -9.82 -9.89 -9.38
N GLY A 156 -8.59 -9.94 -8.86
CA GLY A 156 -7.57 -8.94 -9.13
C GLY A 156 -6.46 -8.91 -8.08
N ILE A 157 -5.68 -7.82 -8.09
CA ILE A 157 -4.58 -7.61 -7.14
C ILE A 157 -5.08 -6.82 -5.93
N LEU A 158 -4.88 -7.36 -4.73
CA LEU A 158 -5.23 -6.74 -3.46
C LEU A 158 -4.16 -5.73 -3.02
N ASP A 159 -4.60 -4.54 -2.64
CA ASP A 159 -3.75 -3.46 -2.11
C ASP A 159 -4.35 -2.89 -0.82
N GLY A 160 -3.52 -2.68 0.19
CA GLY A 160 -3.92 -2.12 1.48
C GLY A 160 -3.36 -2.85 2.69
N GLY A 161 -3.67 -2.31 3.87
CA GLY A 161 -3.18 -2.81 5.16
C GLY A 161 -4.26 -3.53 5.95
N LEU A 162 -4.06 -4.81 6.18
CA LEU A 162 -5.01 -5.76 6.73
C LEU A 162 -4.49 -6.22 8.10
N SER A 163 -4.94 -5.71 9.24
CA SER A 163 -6.22 -5.05 9.49
C SER A 163 -6.08 -3.61 10.00
N HIS A 164 -4.90 -3.01 9.86
CA HIS A 164 -4.57 -1.70 10.42
C HIS A 164 -4.99 -0.49 9.58
N TYR A 165 -5.51 -0.68 8.35
CA TYR A 165 -6.21 0.36 7.60
C TYR A 165 -7.71 0.06 7.47
N LYS A 166 -8.51 1.13 7.34
CA LYS A 166 -9.99 1.02 7.29
C LYS A 166 -10.53 0.58 5.93
N HIS A 167 -9.71 0.64 4.89
CA HIS A 167 -10.11 0.40 3.52
C HIS A 167 -8.94 -0.17 2.72
N GLY A 168 -9.27 -0.80 1.60
CA GLY A 168 -8.30 -1.24 0.59
C GLY A 168 -8.89 -1.21 -0.81
N GLY A 169 -8.10 -1.67 -1.77
CA GLY A 169 -8.49 -1.74 -3.17
C GLY A 169 -8.21 -3.11 -3.77
N VAL A 170 -8.95 -3.44 -4.82
CA VAL A 170 -8.64 -4.58 -5.70
C VAL A 170 -8.48 -4.07 -7.12
N ILE A 171 -7.26 -4.08 -7.63
CA ILE A 171 -6.93 -3.60 -8.98
C ILE A 171 -7.27 -4.66 -10.02
N GLY A 172 -7.86 -4.22 -11.13
CA GLY A 172 -8.34 -5.07 -12.22
C GLY A 172 -9.73 -5.65 -11.98
N HIS A 173 -10.27 -5.57 -10.76
CA HIS A 173 -11.64 -5.98 -10.48
C HIS A 173 -12.61 -4.98 -11.12
N THR A 174 -13.22 -5.39 -12.22
CA THR A 174 -14.22 -4.60 -12.94
C THR A 174 -15.60 -5.22 -12.74
N ASN A 175 -16.64 -4.39 -12.65
CA ASN A 175 -18.05 -4.81 -12.46
C ASN A 175 -18.31 -5.53 -11.13
N SER A 176 -17.61 -5.12 -10.06
CA SER A 176 -17.88 -5.62 -8.72
C SER A 176 -19.28 -5.24 -8.24
N ILE A 177 -19.94 -6.14 -7.53
CA ILE A 177 -21.23 -5.89 -6.90
C ILE A 177 -20.98 -5.32 -5.49
N GLU A 178 -21.55 -4.16 -5.18
CA GLU A 178 -21.53 -3.58 -3.82
C GLU A 178 -22.10 -4.57 -2.80
N GLY A 179 -21.48 -4.67 -1.63
CA GLY A 179 -21.81 -5.67 -0.63
C GLY A 179 -21.11 -7.03 -0.81
N SER A 180 -20.39 -7.26 -1.92
CA SER A 180 -19.62 -8.50 -2.09
C SER A 180 -18.44 -8.56 -1.12
N ILE A 181 -18.17 -9.74 -0.57
CA ILE A 181 -17.03 -9.97 0.32
C ILE A 181 -15.76 -10.17 -0.51
N ILE A 182 -14.69 -9.49 -0.11
CA ILE A 182 -13.32 -9.72 -0.54
C ILE A 182 -12.57 -10.47 0.55
N GLY A 183 -11.85 -11.50 0.15
CA GLY A 183 -10.97 -12.30 1.00
C GLY A 183 -9.52 -12.27 0.55
N LEU A 184 -8.65 -12.58 1.51
CA LEU A 184 -7.30 -13.07 1.28
C LEU A 184 -7.34 -14.57 1.53
N GLN A 185 -7.20 -15.36 0.46
CA GLN A 185 -7.58 -16.78 0.47
C GLN A 185 -9.05 -16.95 0.93
N GLU A 186 -9.31 -17.86 1.88
CA GLU A 186 -10.64 -18.09 2.45
C GLU A 186 -10.99 -17.10 3.58
N VAL A 187 -10.05 -16.23 3.99
CA VAL A 187 -10.24 -15.29 5.10
C VAL A 187 -10.88 -14.00 4.59
N PRO A 188 -12.10 -13.64 5.01
CA PRO A 188 -12.72 -12.37 4.65
C PRO A 188 -11.94 -11.17 5.21
N VAL A 189 -11.67 -10.17 4.36
CA VAL A 189 -10.92 -8.96 4.73
C VAL A 189 -11.70 -7.67 4.51
N GLY A 190 -12.76 -7.69 3.70
CA GLY A 190 -13.52 -6.50 3.39
C GLY A 190 -14.81 -6.74 2.63
N THR A 191 -15.60 -5.68 2.52
CA THR A 191 -16.82 -5.63 1.71
C THR A 191 -16.68 -4.54 0.65
N ILE A 192 -16.98 -4.86 -0.60
CA ILE A 192 -16.97 -3.91 -1.72
C ILE A 192 -17.98 -2.80 -1.42
N GLU A 193 -17.49 -1.57 -1.43
CA GLU A 193 -18.29 -0.37 -1.21
C GLU A 193 -18.48 0.40 -2.51
N ARG A 194 -17.51 0.35 -3.43
CA ARG A 194 -17.61 1.07 -4.70
C ARG A 194 -16.85 0.37 -5.82
N SER A 195 -17.47 0.30 -6.99
CA SER A 195 -16.80 -0.05 -8.25
C SER A 195 -16.22 1.20 -8.90
N LEU A 196 -14.95 1.15 -9.31
CA LEU A 196 -14.24 2.21 -10.02
C LEU A 196 -13.75 1.68 -11.38
N THR A 197 -13.34 2.57 -12.28
CA THR A 197 -12.75 2.13 -13.54
C THR A 197 -11.39 1.46 -13.30
N GLY A 198 -11.37 0.14 -13.49
CA GLY A 198 -10.18 -0.71 -13.36
C GLY A 198 -9.80 -1.08 -11.93
N SER A 199 -10.68 -0.84 -10.96
CA SER A 199 -10.49 -1.29 -9.58
C SER A 199 -11.79 -1.27 -8.79
N SER A 200 -11.82 -1.96 -7.66
CA SER A 200 -12.88 -1.80 -6.67
C SER A 200 -12.31 -1.29 -5.35
N PHE A 201 -13.07 -0.45 -4.67
CA PHE A 201 -12.79 0.02 -3.32
C PHE A 201 -13.63 -0.80 -2.32
N PHE A 202 -12.99 -1.30 -1.27
CA PHE A 202 -13.66 -2.02 -0.20
C PHE A 202 -13.42 -1.39 1.16
N LEU A 203 -14.44 -1.45 2.01
CA LEU A 203 -14.31 -1.16 3.44
C LEU A 203 -13.83 -2.42 4.15
N ARG A 204 -12.90 -2.27 5.08
CA ARG A 204 -12.34 -3.40 5.81
C ARG A 204 -13.30 -3.88 6.91
N ASN A 205 -13.83 -5.08 6.72
CA ASN A 205 -14.66 -5.84 7.65
C ASN A 205 -14.77 -7.30 7.14
N PRO A 206 -14.71 -8.34 7.99
CA PRO A 206 -14.40 -8.38 9.42
C PRO A 206 -12.89 -8.23 9.70
N SER A 207 -12.49 -8.33 10.97
CA SER A 207 -11.08 -8.34 11.38
C SER A 207 -10.41 -9.66 11.03
N LEU A 208 -9.11 -9.58 10.76
CA LEU A 208 -8.25 -10.74 10.66
C LEU A 208 -7.27 -10.75 11.83
N SER A 209 -6.92 -11.95 12.28
CA SER A 209 -5.77 -12.20 13.14
C SER A 209 -4.68 -12.84 12.31
N SER A 210 -3.43 -12.45 12.56
CA SER A 210 -2.29 -13.08 11.91
C SER A 210 -1.13 -13.24 12.88
N SER A 211 -0.33 -14.28 12.68
CA SER A 211 0.86 -14.56 13.48
C SER A 211 1.98 -15.17 12.65
N LEU A 212 3.21 -14.91 13.04
CA LEU A 212 4.42 -15.52 12.47
C LEU A 212 5.06 -16.39 13.55
N ASP A 213 5.12 -17.71 13.36
CA ASP A 213 5.58 -18.68 14.38
C ASP A 213 4.92 -18.46 15.76
N GLY A 214 3.61 -18.16 15.74
CA GLY A 214 2.81 -17.90 16.95
C GLY A 214 2.95 -16.49 17.53
N LYS A 215 3.88 -15.67 17.03
CA LYS A 215 4.00 -14.25 17.40
C LYS A 215 2.94 -13.43 16.70
N GLU A 216 2.03 -12.82 17.46
CA GLU A 216 0.92 -12.03 16.90
C GLU A 216 1.42 -10.78 16.14
N LEU A 217 0.82 -10.55 14.97
CA LEU A 217 1.05 -9.36 14.15
C LEU A 217 -0.05 -8.32 14.40
N ARG A 218 0.26 -7.04 14.16
CA ARG A 218 -0.76 -6.00 13.98
C ARG A 218 -1.53 -6.19 12.68
N GLY A 219 -0.86 -6.70 11.66
CA GLY A 219 -1.45 -7.02 10.38
C GLY A 219 -0.43 -7.23 9.28
N LEU A 220 -0.94 -7.26 8.06
CA LEU A 220 -0.26 -7.51 6.80
C LEU A 220 -0.40 -6.25 5.94
N SER A 221 0.65 -5.83 5.26
CA SER A 221 0.57 -4.77 4.25
C SER A 221 0.77 -5.37 2.87
N CYS A 222 -0.29 -5.35 2.08
CA CYS A 222 -0.36 -5.83 0.71
C CYS A 222 -0.06 -4.66 -0.23
N PHE A 223 0.86 -4.89 -1.17
CA PHE A 223 1.26 -3.89 -2.15
C PHE A 223 1.22 -4.48 -3.56
N ILE A 224 1.11 -3.57 -4.52
CA ILE A 224 1.32 -3.84 -5.94
C ILE A 224 2.79 -3.58 -6.28
N TYR A 225 3.45 -4.60 -6.82
CA TYR A 225 4.85 -4.53 -7.26
C TYR A 225 4.95 -4.61 -8.77
N PRO A 226 5.97 -4.01 -9.40
CA PRO A 226 6.36 -4.39 -10.74
C PRO A 226 6.69 -5.89 -10.78
N LYS A 227 6.34 -6.60 -11.85
CA LYS A 227 6.50 -8.07 -11.97
C LYS A 227 7.95 -8.58 -11.85
N HIS A 228 8.93 -7.69 -11.93
CA HIS A 228 10.34 -8.02 -11.73
C HIS A 228 10.81 -7.87 -10.26
N TYR A 229 9.98 -7.29 -9.38
CA TYR A 229 10.20 -7.20 -7.93
C TYR A 229 9.54 -8.38 -7.21
N VAL A 230 9.91 -9.60 -7.60
CA VAL A 230 9.42 -10.86 -7.02
C VAL A 230 10.58 -11.83 -6.79
N LYS A 231 10.42 -12.78 -5.87
CA LYS A 231 11.38 -13.88 -5.66
C LYS A 231 10.67 -15.20 -5.94
N HIS A 232 11.20 -15.99 -6.86
CA HIS A 232 10.57 -17.23 -7.35
C HIS A 232 9.11 -17.02 -7.80
N GLY A 233 8.80 -15.87 -8.41
CA GLY A 233 7.45 -15.52 -8.85
C GLY A 233 6.51 -15.03 -7.74
N ILE A 234 6.97 -15.01 -6.48
CA ILE A 234 6.14 -14.62 -5.33
C ILE A 234 6.40 -13.14 -5.01
N PRO A 235 5.34 -12.30 -4.92
CA PRO A 235 5.47 -10.90 -4.48
C PRO A 235 5.75 -10.82 -2.98
N ARG A 236 6.36 -9.70 -2.56
CA ARG A 236 6.63 -9.45 -1.14
C ARG A 236 5.35 -9.16 -0.36
N LEU A 237 5.31 -9.61 0.88
CA LEU A 237 4.32 -9.22 1.88
C LEU A 237 5.06 -8.61 3.07
N LEU A 238 4.51 -7.52 3.60
CA LEU A 238 5.02 -6.90 4.81
C LEU A 238 4.16 -7.35 6.00
N LEU A 239 4.83 -7.82 7.06
CA LEU A 239 4.24 -8.21 8.33
C LEU A 239 4.53 -7.10 9.34
N ILE A 240 3.46 -6.54 9.91
CA ILE A 240 3.53 -5.36 10.76
C ILE A 240 3.51 -5.78 12.24
N PRO A 241 4.50 -5.39 13.05
CA PRO A 241 4.52 -5.67 14.48
C PRO A 241 3.43 -4.89 15.23
N LYS A 242 3.17 -5.25 16.49
CA LYS A 242 2.27 -4.48 17.36
C LYS A 242 2.91 -3.20 17.87
N SER A 243 4.22 -3.21 18.03
CA SER A 243 5.03 -2.07 18.47
C SER A 243 6.28 -1.88 17.61
N TYR A 244 6.75 -0.65 17.48
CA TYR A 244 8.00 -0.33 16.79
C TYR A 244 9.18 -1.10 17.41
N GLY A 245 10.01 -1.74 16.59
CA GLY A 245 11.17 -2.52 17.00
C GLY A 245 10.87 -3.94 17.50
N GLU A 246 9.61 -4.36 17.58
CA GLU A 246 9.23 -5.60 18.27
C GLU A 246 9.88 -6.87 17.71
N PHE A 247 10.13 -6.95 16.40
CA PHE A 247 10.67 -8.16 15.76
C PHE A 247 12.19 -8.23 15.72
N VAL A 248 12.89 -7.14 16.02
CA VAL A 248 14.36 -7.10 15.98
C VAL A 248 14.92 -8.06 17.03
N GLY A 249 15.80 -8.95 16.58
CA GLY A 249 16.42 -9.99 17.42
C GLY A 249 15.52 -11.20 17.73
N GLN A 250 14.27 -11.22 17.27
CA GLN A 250 13.38 -12.39 17.35
C GLN A 250 13.38 -13.22 16.07
N PHE A 251 13.63 -12.58 14.92
CA PHE A 251 13.68 -13.19 13.60
C PHE A 251 14.92 -12.72 12.85
N SER A 252 15.37 -13.51 11.87
CA SER A 252 16.53 -13.24 11.04
C SER A 252 16.22 -13.35 9.54
N GLU A 253 16.99 -12.63 8.73
CA GLU A 253 16.93 -12.77 7.28
C GLU A 253 17.27 -14.21 6.86
N GLY A 254 16.45 -14.79 5.98
CA GLY A 254 16.59 -16.18 5.53
C GLY A 254 15.80 -17.21 6.34
N ASP A 255 15.23 -16.83 7.50
CA ASP A 255 14.37 -17.72 8.27
C ASP A 255 13.16 -18.17 7.44
N MET A 256 12.79 -19.44 7.61
CA MET A 256 11.54 -20.00 7.09
C MET A 256 10.56 -20.16 8.25
N CYS A 257 9.56 -19.31 8.29
CA CYS A 257 8.56 -19.27 9.36
C CYS A 257 7.21 -19.76 8.85
N GLN A 258 6.30 -20.07 9.78
CA GLN A 258 4.90 -20.33 9.49
C GLN A 258 4.09 -19.05 9.70
N LEU A 259 3.52 -18.52 8.62
CA LEU A 259 2.54 -17.44 8.66
C LEU A 259 1.14 -18.04 8.79
N ARG A 260 0.42 -17.64 9.83
CA ARG A 260 -0.97 -18.00 10.04
C ARG A 260 -1.86 -16.78 9.87
N ILE A 261 -2.99 -16.96 9.19
CA ILE A 261 -3.99 -15.93 8.94
C ILE A 261 -5.35 -16.56 9.22
N ASP A 262 -6.11 -15.99 10.17
CA ASP A 262 -7.43 -16.49 10.55
C ASP A 262 -8.45 -15.34 10.55
N SER A 263 -9.72 -15.69 10.33
CA SER A 263 -10.85 -14.80 10.60
C SER A 263 -10.91 -14.51 12.10
N ALA A 264 -10.95 -13.23 12.48
CA ALA A 264 -11.10 -12.84 13.88
C ALA A 264 -12.56 -12.49 14.20
N ASN A 265 -13.09 -13.05 15.28
CA ASN A 265 -14.45 -12.74 15.78
C ASN A 265 -14.56 -11.35 16.44
N ASN A 266 -13.48 -10.57 16.48
CA ASN A 266 -13.39 -9.34 17.27
C ASN A 266 -13.25 -8.08 16.41
N THR A 267 -14.01 -7.04 16.74
CA THR A 267 -13.99 -5.71 16.09
C THR A 267 -12.73 -4.93 16.48
N ILE A 268 -12.02 -4.33 15.51
CA ILE A 268 -10.87 -3.44 15.78
C ILE A 268 -11.36 -2.01 16.06
N LYS A 269 -10.84 -1.39 17.12
CA LYS A 269 -10.76 0.06 17.25
C LYS A 269 -9.65 0.54 16.33
N ALA A 270 -10.01 1.17 15.22
CA ALA A 270 -9.04 1.84 14.38
C ALA A 270 -8.57 3.12 15.10
N GLU A 271 -7.26 3.31 15.21
CA GLU A 271 -6.65 4.60 15.53
C GLU A 271 -6.59 5.49 14.28
#